data_AF-A0A136HTM4-F1
#
_entry.id   AF-A0A136HTM4-F1
#
_cell.length_a   1.000
_cell.length_b   1.000
_cell.length_c   1.000
_cell.angle_alpha   90.00
_cell.angle_beta   90.00
_cell.angle_gamma   90.00
#
_symmetry.space_group_name_H-M   'P 1'
#
loop_
_entity.id
_entity.type
_entity.pdbx_description
1 polymer ?
#
loop_
_entity_poly.entity_id
_entity_poly.type
_entity_poly.pdbx_seq_one_letter_code
_entity_poly.pdbx_strand_id
1 'polypeptide(L)'
;MQISNDSTATLFSNSARKNTESRNTGNSFADIFNSLKQTQGLKHGSIDAAKQVEKNASSGVMMHTNLGQKDIDLDEYFSKESPQGSINLKDIPLLLPTEHNVETLSKYAEQQFKQLLSDYNIPEPPTTMEFDGEGNMVLPPDYPYADALKQALNQQPATEEALRTTAAVASHYAGIMEGQAWRDEMSLATTQAERDSITEKYSYLFDDNRPATKIIFKFLEDGSMLIGGDNPTLNDTLKGE
;
A
#
# COMPACT_ATOMS: atom_id res chain seq x y z
N MET A 1 52.51 -25.29 -40.64
CA MET A 1 52.10 -26.71 -40.60
C MET A 1 51.02 -26.85 -39.54
N GLN A 2 49.79 -27.09 -39.98
CA GLN A 2 48.67 -27.55 -39.14
C GLN A 2 48.93 -28.99 -38.69
N ILE A 3 48.54 -29.32 -37.46
CA ILE A 3 48.03 -30.65 -37.13
C ILE A 3 46.77 -30.42 -36.29
N SER A 4 45.66 -30.91 -36.85
CA SER A 4 44.32 -30.97 -36.25
C SER A 4 44.11 -32.31 -35.54
N ASN A 5 42.94 -32.40 -34.89
CA ASN A 5 42.15 -33.59 -34.53
C ASN A 5 42.42 -34.21 -33.15
N ASP A 6 41.46 -34.85 -32.48
CA ASP A 6 40.00 -34.75 -32.36
C ASP A 6 39.65 -35.80 -31.28
N SER A 7 38.62 -35.55 -30.47
CA SER A 7 37.71 -36.51 -29.82
C SER A 7 38.21 -37.87 -29.27
N THR A 8 37.95 -38.16 -27.99
CA THR A 8 37.06 -39.27 -27.55
C THR A 8 36.90 -39.34 -26.02
N ALA A 9 35.71 -39.80 -25.64
CA ALA A 9 35.14 -39.86 -24.30
C ALA A 9 35.79 -40.86 -23.34
N THR A 10 35.63 -40.63 -22.03
CA THR A 10 35.47 -41.72 -21.06
C THR A 10 34.45 -41.32 -20.01
N LEU A 11 33.33 -42.03 -20.04
CA LEU A 11 32.30 -42.13 -19.02
C LEU A 11 32.85 -42.86 -17.80
N PHE A 12 32.75 -42.26 -16.61
CA PHE A 12 32.48 -43.00 -15.38
C PHE A 12 31.60 -42.16 -14.45
N SER A 13 30.37 -42.62 -14.30
CA SER A 13 29.39 -42.23 -13.31
C SER A 13 29.67 -42.90 -11.96
N ASN A 14 29.64 -42.13 -10.86
CA ASN A 14 28.74 -42.41 -9.73
C ASN A 14 28.77 -41.32 -8.63
N SER A 15 27.59 -40.73 -8.45
CA SER A 15 26.88 -40.55 -7.17
C SER A 15 27.41 -39.60 -6.09
N ALA A 16 26.73 -38.45 -6.06
CA ALA A 16 26.01 -37.90 -4.91
C ALA A 16 26.81 -37.44 -3.68
N ARG A 17 27.06 -36.13 -3.62
CA ARG A 17 26.74 -35.30 -2.44
C ARG A 17 26.21 -33.94 -2.90
N LYS A 18 24.91 -33.71 -2.65
CA LYS A 18 24.26 -32.40 -2.77
C LYS A 18 24.88 -31.46 -1.74
N ASN A 19 25.55 -30.41 -2.19
CA ASN A 19 25.81 -29.24 -1.37
C ASN A 19 24.73 -28.23 -1.75
N THR A 20 23.66 -28.19 -0.96
CA THR A 20 22.63 -27.16 -1.04
C THR A 20 23.22 -25.87 -0.48
N GLU A 21 23.58 -24.95 -1.37
CA GLU A 21 23.77 -23.55 -1.03
C GLU A 21 22.45 -23.02 -0.44
N SER A 22 22.49 -22.67 0.84
CA SER A 22 21.43 -21.89 1.49
C SER A 22 21.54 -20.45 0.97
N ARG A 23 20.91 -20.19 -0.18
CA ARG A 23 20.47 -18.83 -0.51
C ARG A 23 19.15 -18.62 0.21
N ASN A 24 19.18 -17.74 1.20
CA ASN A 24 18.00 -17.23 1.87
C ASN A 24 17.22 -16.39 0.84
N THR A 25 16.39 -17.04 0.02
CA THR A 25 15.42 -16.36 -0.83
C THR A 25 14.33 -15.84 0.09
N GLY A 26 14.36 -14.54 0.38
CA GLY A 26 13.22 -13.87 0.98
C GLY A 26 11.98 -14.18 0.15
N ASN A 27 10.92 -14.63 0.82
CA ASN A 27 9.66 -14.98 0.18
C ASN A 27 9.19 -13.77 -0.65
N SER A 28 9.15 -13.91 -1.98
CA SER A 28 8.62 -12.88 -2.85
C SER A 28 7.11 -12.81 -2.65
N PHE A 29 6.52 -11.62 -2.78
CA PHE A 29 5.07 -11.41 -2.71
C PHE A 29 4.31 -12.30 -3.71
N ALA A 30 4.94 -12.68 -4.83
CA ALA A 30 4.38 -13.66 -5.77
C ALA A 30 4.11 -15.04 -5.12
N ASP A 31 4.97 -15.49 -4.20
CA ASP A 31 4.80 -16.75 -3.48
C ASP A 31 3.68 -16.66 -2.43
N ILE A 32 3.53 -15.49 -1.81
CA ILE A 32 2.46 -15.21 -0.85
C ILE A 32 1.10 -15.10 -1.55
N PHE A 33 1.03 -14.43 -2.71
CA PHE A 33 -0.17 -14.30 -3.54
C PHE A 33 -0.65 -15.66 -4.08
N ASN A 34 0.28 -16.54 -4.47
CA ASN A 34 -0.05 -17.90 -4.86
C ASN A 34 -0.54 -18.76 -3.68
N SER A 35 0.00 -18.55 -2.48
CA SER A 35 -0.51 -19.23 -1.27
C SER A 35 -1.93 -18.77 -0.88
N LEU A 36 -2.25 -17.49 -1.12
CA LEU A 36 -3.55 -16.90 -0.78
C LEU A 36 -4.67 -17.37 -1.70
N LYS A 37 -4.37 -17.62 -2.98
CA LYS A 37 -5.31 -18.27 -3.91
C LYS A 37 -5.62 -19.72 -3.51
N GLN A 38 -4.72 -20.38 -2.80
CA GLN A 38 -4.88 -21.77 -2.40
C GLN A 38 -5.71 -21.92 -1.11
N THR A 39 -5.81 -20.89 -0.27
CA THR A 39 -6.55 -20.91 1.00
C THR A 39 -8.01 -20.47 0.89
N GLN A 40 -8.39 -19.74 -0.16
CA GLN A 40 -9.81 -19.35 -0.39
C GLN A 40 -10.68 -20.50 -0.97
N GLY A 41 -10.11 -21.68 -1.16
CA GLY A 41 -10.78 -22.80 -1.81
C GLY A 41 -11.49 -23.81 -0.91
N LEU A 42 -11.70 -23.58 0.40
CA LEU A 42 -12.34 -24.61 1.25
C LEU A 42 -13.20 -24.06 2.42
N LYS A 43 -14.50 -24.41 2.32
CA LYS A 43 -15.54 -24.66 3.35
C LYS A 43 -16.58 -23.57 3.66
N HIS A 44 -17.67 -23.66 2.90
CA HIS A 44 -19.04 -23.43 3.36
C HIS A 44 -19.41 -24.35 4.54
N GLY A 45 -20.11 -23.82 5.54
CA GLY A 45 -20.66 -24.59 6.65
C GLY A 45 -21.59 -23.78 7.57
N SER A 46 -22.84 -23.68 7.14
CA SER A 46 -24.11 -23.65 7.90
C SER A 46 -24.37 -22.64 9.05
N ILE A 47 -25.55 -22.03 8.92
CA ILE A 47 -26.28 -21.11 9.80
C ILE A 47 -26.89 -21.85 11.01
N ASP A 48 -26.74 -21.34 12.24
CA ASP A 48 -27.85 -20.86 13.11
C ASP A 48 -27.45 -20.56 14.58
N ALA A 49 -27.96 -19.41 15.04
CA ALA A 49 -28.34 -19.02 16.40
C ALA A 49 -27.31 -18.90 17.56
N ALA A 50 -27.02 -17.65 17.94
CA ALA A 50 -27.37 -17.11 19.26
C ALA A 50 -27.19 -15.58 19.31
N LYS A 51 -28.29 -14.85 19.55
CA LYS A 51 -28.29 -13.46 20.01
C LYS A 51 -27.61 -13.39 21.38
N GLN A 52 -26.44 -12.77 21.44
CA GLN A 52 -25.92 -12.09 22.63
C GLN A 52 -25.34 -10.76 22.15
N VAL A 53 -25.74 -9.71 22.85
CA VAL A 53 -25.31 -8.34 22.65
C VAL A 53 -23.83 -8.27 23.05
N GLU A 54 -22.92 -8.44 22.10
CA GLU A 54 -21.53 -8.05 22.29
C GLU A 54 -21.40 -6.57 21.95
N LYS A 55 -21.27 -5.78 23.01
CA LYS A 55 -20.75 -4.42 22.96
C LYS A 55 -19.34 -4.53 22.41
N ASN A 56 -19.17 -4.17 21.13
CA ASN A 56 -17.92 -4.11 20.35
C ASN A 56 -16.66 -4.27 21.21
N ALA A 57 -16.06 -5.46 21.19
CA ALA A 57 -14.65 -5.59 21.49
C ALA A 57 -13.93 -4.76 20.42
N SER A 58 -13.38 -3.61 20.80
CA SER A 58 -12.56 -2.76 19.93
C SER A 58 -11.42 -3.61 19.38
N SER A 59 -11.55 -4.10 18.14
CA SER A 59 -10.52 -4.86 17.44
C SER A 59 -9.53 -3.88 16.86
N GLY A 60 -8.77 -3.24 17.74
CA GLY A 60 -7.71 -2.35 17.29
C GLY A 60 -6.77 -3.08 16.33
N VAL A 61 -6.24 -2.32 15.39
CA VAL A 61 -5.20 -2.77 14.47
C VAL A 61 -3.89 -2.11 14.83
N MET A 62 -2.80 -2.85 14.68
CA MET A 62 -1.47 -2.33 14.95
C MET A 62 -1.10 -1.29 13.89
N MET A 63 -0.82 -0.06 14.32
CA MET A 63 -0.42 1.05 13.46
C MET A 63 0.94 1.60 13.88
N HIS A 64 1.75 2.02 12.91
CA HIS A 64 3.01 2.72 13.16
C HIS A 64 2.73 4.21 13.41
N THR A 65 3.15 4.72 14.56
CA THR A 65 2.90 6.10 14.97
C THR A 65 4.18 6.81 15.43
N ASN A 66 4.13 8.14 15.59
CA ASN A 66 5.16 8.92 16.26
C ASN A 66 5.46 8.44 17.72
N LEU A 67 4.55 7.69 18.33
CA LEU A 67 4.69 7.09 19.67
C LEU A 67 5.07 5.61 19.62
N GLY A 68 5.60 5.13 18.50
CA GLY A 68 5.89 3.73 18.22
C GLY A 68 4.69 2.97 17.67
N GLN A 69 4.71 1.65 17.77
CA GLN A 69 3.59 0.82 17.36
C GLN A 69 2.45 0.94 18.39
N LYS A 70 1.26 1.27 17.92
CA LYS A 70 0.07 1.46 18.75
C LYS A 70 -1.08 0.65 18.20
N ASP A 71 -1.82 0.05 19.10
CA ASP A 71 -3.10 -0.56 18.79
C ASP A 71 -4.15 0.56 18.65
N ILE A 72 -4.71 0.72 17.45
CA ILE A 72 -5.66 1.79 17.12
C ILE A 72 -6.95 1.17 16.60
N ASP A 73 -8.06 1.51 17.25
CA ASP A 73 -9.39 1.28 16.71
C ASP A 73 -9.64 2.31 15.59
N LEU A 74 -9.63 1.86 14.33
CA LEU A 74 -9.79 2.75 13.18
C LEU A 74 -11.21 3.31 13.06
N ASP A 75 -12.23 2.55 13.49
CA ASP A 75 -13.60 3.07 13.52
C ASP A 75 -13.71 4.23 14.51
N GLU A 76 -13.11 4.07 15.71
CA GLU A 76 -13.04 5.16 16.69
C GLU A 76 -12.15 6.31 16.21
N TYR A 77 -11.06 6.01 15.50
CA TYR A 77 -10.12 7.02 15.00
C TYR A 77 -10.77 7.96 13.97
N PHE A 78 -11.52 7.41 13.01
CA PHE A 78 -12.16 8.19 11.94
C PHE A 78 -13.55 8.75 12.31
N SER A 79 -14.17 8.26 13.39
CA SER A 79 -15.46 8.78 13.87
C SER A 79 -15.32 9.91 14.90
N LYS A 80 -14.13 10.14 15.46
CA LYS A 80 -13.90 11.22 16.42
C LYS A 80 -14.03 12.58 15.75
N GLU A 81 -14.92 13.41 16.30
CA GLU A 81 -14.91 14.85 16.00
C GLU A 81 -13.55 15.44 16.39
N SER A 82 -13.08 16.41 15.60
CA SER A 82 -11.83 17.10 15.87
C SER A 82 -11.84 17.65 17.31
N PRO A 83 -10.80 17.39 18.12
CA PRO A 83 -10.80 17.80 19.52
C PRO A 83 -10.96 19.32 19.62
N GLN A 84 -11.92 19.77 20.42
CA GLN A 84 -12.13 21.19 20.68
C GLN A 84 -11.06 21.69 21.67
N GLY A 85 -10.10 22.48 21.20
CA GLY A 85 -9.09 23.14 22.04
C GLY A 85 -7.66 23.02 21.52
N SER A 86 -6.70 23.49 22.32
CA SER A 86 -5.28 23.36 22.00
C SER A 86 -4.83 21.90 22.12
N ILE A 87 -4.41 21.33 21.00
CA ILE A 87 -3.91 19.96 20.91
C ILE A 87 -2.38 19.98 20.93
N ASN A 88 -1.78 19.14 21.76
CA ASN A 88 -0.34 18.87 21.67
C ASN A 88 -0.10 17.69 20.73
N LEU A 89 0.55 17.96 19.59
CA LEU A 89 0.88 16.96 18.57
C LEU A 89 1.77 15.82 19.10
N LYS A 90 2.51 16.05 20.20
CA LYS A 90 3.35 15.02 20.81
C LYS A 90 2.56 13.97 21.58
N ASP A 91 1.33 14.29 21.97
CA ASP A 91 0.50 13.40 22.81
C ASP A 91 -0.52 12.61 21.97
N ILE A 92 -0.62 12.92 20.67
CA ILE A 92 -1.48 12.22 19.72
C ILE A 92 -0.68 11.16 18.96
N PRO A 93 -1.21 9.93 18.80
CA PRO A 93 -0.65 8.93 17.91
C PRO A 93 -0.85 9.33 16.44
N LEU A 94 0.10 10.08 15.88
CA LEU A 94 0.12 10.48 14.47
C LEU A 94 0.53 9.28 13.61
N LEU A 95 -0.31 8.92 12.65
CA LEU A 95 -0.03 7.84 11.71
C LEU A 95 1.16 8.20 10.81
N LEU A 96 2.16 7.32 10.76
CA LEU A 96 3.36 7.55 9.94
C LEU A 96 3.19 6.99 8.51
N PRO A 97 3.84 7.60 7.51
CA PRO A 97 3.89 7.09 6.14
C PRO A 97 4.82 5.88 6.04
N THR A 98 4.30 4.71 6.41
CA THR A 98 5.02 3.43 6.33
C THR A 98 4.23 2.46 5.45
N GLU A 99 4.93 1.51 4.82
CA GLU A 99 4.32 0.46 4.00
C GLU A 99 3.17 -0.26 4.74
N HIS A 100 3.43 -0.68 5.97
CA HIS A 100 2.45 -1.35 6.84
C HIS A 100 1.19 -0.50 7.05
N ASN A 101 1.34 0.80 7.31
CA ASN A 101 0.20 1.69 7.50
C ASN A 101 -0.57 1.90 6.20
N VAL A 102 0.12 2.04 5.07
CA VAL A 102 -0.52 2.14 3.75
C VAL A 102 -1.36 0.89 3.50
N GLU A 103 -0.80 -0.30 3.65
CA GLU A 103 -1.52 -1.56 3.43
C GLU A 103 -2.73 -1.71 4.38
N THR A 104 -2.53 -1.42 5.67
CA THR A 104 -3.58 -1.56 6.68
C THR A 104 -4.73 -0.58 6.44
N LEU A 105 -4.42 0.69 6.17
CA LEU A 105 -5.42 1.71 5.85
C LEU A 105 -6.13 1.42 4.53
N SER A 106 -5.42 0.91 3.52
CA SER A 106 -6.01 0.53 2.23
C SER A 106 -7.09 -0.54 2.41
N LYS A 107 -6.80 -1.60 3.16
CA LYS A 107 -7.77 -2.69 3.42
C LYS A 107 -8.97 -2.18 4.21
N TYR A 108 -8.72 -1.36 5.22
CA TYR A 108 -9.79 -0.75 6.02
C TYR A 108 -10.68 0.15 5.16
N ALA A 109 -10.08 1.07 4.40
CA ALA A 109 -10.81 1.99 3.54
C ALA A 109 -11.59 1.26 2.42
N GLU A 110 -11.02 0.20 1.83
CA GLU A 110 -11.74 -0.65 0.88
C GLU A 110 -13.00 -1.26 1.52
N GLN A 111 -12.87 -1.83 2.71
CA GLN A 111 -13.99 -2.45 3.41
C GLN A 111 -15.09 -1.43 3.74
N GLN A 112 -14.71 -0.27 4.29
CA GLN A 112 -15.65 0.81 4.59
C GLN A 112 -16.34 1.33 3.33
N PHE A 113 -15.60 1.45 2.22
CA PHE A 113 -16.15 1.89 0.95
C PHE A 113 -17.11 0.87 0.35
N LYS A 114 -16.76 -0.42 0.35
CA LYS A 114 -17.67 -1.50 -0.07
C LYS A 114 -18.96 -1.50 0.74
N GLN A 115 -18.86 -1.32 2.05
CA GLN A 115 -20.03 -1.24 2.92
C GLN A 115 -20.90 -0.02 2.60
N LEU A 116 -20.29 1.16 2.42
CA LEU A 116 -20.97 2.39 2.00
C LEU A 116 -21.76 2.18 0.70
N LEU A 117 -21.14 1.60 -0.33
CA LEU A 117 -21.83 1.35 -1.60
C LEU A 117 -23.05 0.45 -1.40
N SER A 118 -22.93 -0.60 -0.57
CA SER A 118 -24.03 -1.49 -0.23
C SER A 118 -25.15 -0.78 0.55
N ASP A 119 -24.81 0.01 1.56
CA ASP A 119 -25.78 0.68 2.45
C ASP A 119 -26.63 1.71 1.68
N TYR A 120 -26.04 2.34 0.66
CA TYR A 120 -26.67 3.36 -0.16
C TYR A 120 -27.20 2.83 -1.51
N ASN A 121 -27.16 1.52 -1.73
CA ASN A 121 -27.57 0.85 -2.97
C ASN A 121 -26.89 1.43 -4.23
N ILE A 122 -25.60 1.78 -4.13
CA ILE A 122 -24.80 2.23 -5.26
C ILE A 122 -24.29 0.99 -6.00
N PRO A 123 -24.72 0.74 -7.26
CA PRO A 123 -24.50 -0.56 -7.92
C PRO A 123 -23.03 -0.84 -8.26
N GLU A 124 -22.26 0.19 -8.56
CA GLU A 124 -20.87 0.07 -9.01
C GLU A 124 -20.00 1.20 -8.43
N PRO A 125 -18.75 0.91 -8.06
CA PRO A 125 -17.78 1.94 -7.69
C PRO A 125 -17.38 2.78 -8.91
N PRO A 126 -16.80 3.97 -8.72
CA PRO A 126 -16.16 4.69 -9.82
C PRO A 126 -14.93 3.91 -10.32
N THR A 127 -14.55 4.07 -11.59
CA THR A 127 -13.34 3.40 -12.12
C THR A 127 -12.07 3.88 -11.43
N THR A 128 -12.00 5.17 -11.13
CA THR A 128 -10.94 5.78 -10.32
C THR A 128 -11.51 6.76 -9.30
N MET A 129 -10.72 7.09 -8.28
CA MET A 129 -10.99 8.19 -7.36
C MET A 129 -9.65 8.77 -6.90
N GLU A 130 -9.61 10.08 -6.71
CA GLU A 130 -8.41 10.80 -6.29
C GLU A 130 -8.79 11.87 -5.26
N PHE A 131 -7.79 12.37 -4.54
CA PHE A 131 -7.90 13.61 -3.79
C PHE A 131 -6.95 14.64 -4.40
N ASP A 132 -7.44 15.85 -4.65
CA ASP A 132 -6.61 16.95 -5.13
C ASP A 132 -5.69 17.50 -4.02
N GLY A 133 -4.86 18.49 -4.36
CA GLY A 133 -3.94 19.12 -3.41
C GLY A 133 -4.63 19.91 -2.28
N GLU A 134 -5.93 20.18 -2.41
CA GLU A 134 -6.77 20.81 -1.37
C GLU A 134 -7.49 19.76 -0.51
N GLY A 135 -7.39 18.48 -0.87
CA GLY A 135 -8.06 17.38 -0.18
C GLY A 135 -9.48 17.14 -0.65
N ASN A 136 -9.91 17.70 -1.78
CA ASN A 136 -11.23 17.44 -2.35
C ASN A 136 -11.22 16.16 -3.17
N MET A 137 -12.29 15.37 -3.04
CA MET A 137 -12.48 14.17 -3.84
C MET A 137 -12.75 14.51 -5.32
N VAL A 138 -11.99 13.88 -6.22
CA VAL A 138 -12.14 13.98 -7.67
C VAL A 138 -12.61 12.62 -8.20
N LEU A 139 -13.73 12.63 -8.92
CA LEU A 139 -14.34 11.46 -9.56
C LEU A 139 -14.23 11.55 -11.09
N PRO A 140 -14.29 10.43 -11.81
CA PRO A 140 -14.41 10.41 -13.25
C PRO A 140 -15.64 11.21 -13.70
N PRO A 141 -15.53 12.02 -14.76
CA PRO A 141 -16.62 12.87 -15.23
C PRO A 141 -17.82 12.08 -15.78
N ASP A 142 -17.60 10.82 -16.14
CA ASP A 142 -18.58 9.90 -16.69
C ASP A 142 -19.18 8.93 -15.66
N TYR A 143 -18.81 9.04 -14.37
CA TYR A 143 -19.34 8.17 -13.33
C TYR A 143 -20.82 8.47 -13.03
N PRO A 144 -21.76 7.56 -13.35
CA PRO A 144 -23.19 7.84 -13.32
C PRO A 144 -23.77 8.03 -11.91
N TYR A 145 -23.10 7.53 -10.87
CA TYR A 145 -23.55 7.58 -9.48
C TYR A 145 -22.80 8.63 -8.65
N ALA A 146 -22.13 9.59 -9.29
CA ALA A 146 -21.30 10.59 -8.60
C ALA A 146 -22.04 11.37 -7.50
N ASP A 147 -23.28 11.82 -7.77
CA ASP A 147 -24.06 12.58 -6.79
C ASP A 147 -24.52 11.69 -5.61
N ALA A 148 -24.93 10.46 -5.89
CA ALA A 148 -25.31 9.49 -4.87
C ALA A 148 -24.12 9.13 -3.97
N LEU A 149 -22.94 8.95 -4.55
CA LEU A 149 -21.71 8.66 -3.81
C LEU A 149 -21.30 9.83 -2.92
N LYS A 150 -21.31 11.06 -3.45
CA LYS A 150 -21.03 12.27 -2.65
C LYS A 150 -22.02 12.41 -1.50
N GLN A 151 -23.30 12.14 -1.74
CA GLN A 151 -24.31 12.16 -0.69
C GLN A 151 -24.04 11.10 0.38
N ALA A 152 -23.69 9.87 -0.01
CA ALA A 152 -23.37 8.79 0.91
C ALA A 152 -22.18 9.14 1.80
N LEU A 153 -21.08 9.65 1.21
CA LEU A 153 -19.89 10.08 1.94
C LEU A 153 -20.17 11.24 2.90
N ASN A 154 -21.00 12.21 2.50
CA ASN A 154 -21.44 13.29 3.40
C ASN A 154 -22.24 12.78 4.61
N GLN A 155 -22.98 11.69 4.45
CA GLN A 155 -23.73 11.05 5.55
C GLN A 155 -22.87 10.10 6.38
N GLN A 156 -21.73 9.66 5.84
CA GLN A 156 -20.79 8.75 6.49
C GLN A 156 -19.36 9.31 6.41
N PRO A 157 -19.09 10.46 7.07
CA PRO A 157 -17.85 11.20 6.90
C PRO A 157 -16.58 10.43 7.30
N ALA A 158 -16.72 9.45 8.20
CA ALA A 158 -15.61 8.57 8.58
C ALA A 158 -15.04 7.76 7.39
N THR A 159 -15.89 7.36 6.44
CA THR A 159 -15.45 6.62 5.25
C THR A 159 -14.64 7.52 4.31
N GLU A 160 -15.08 8.78 4.11
CA GLU A 160 -14.31 9.74 3.34
C GLU A 160 -12.97 10.07 4.01
N GLU A 161 -12.97 10.25 5.34
CA GLU A 161 -11.76 10.50 6.12
C GLU A 161 -10.77 9.34 5.99
N ALA A 162 -11.25 8.10 6.02
CA ALA A 162 -10.43 6.91 5.84
C ALA A 162 -9.79 6.89 4.45
N LEU A 163 -10.55 7.16 3.39
CA LEU A 163 -10.03 7.25 2.02
C LEU A 163 -9.01 8.38 1.89
N ARG A 164 -9.32 9.57 2.38
CA ARG A 164 -8.44 10.75 2.30
C ARG A 164 -7.15 10.54 3.08
N THR A 165 -7.23 9.99 4.29
CA THR A 165 -6.07 9.66 5.13
C THR A 165 -5.21 8.60 4.44
N THR A 166 -5.82 7.58 3.85
CA THR A 166 -5.11 6.55 3.08
C THR A 166 -4.33 7.18 1.93
N ALA A 167 -4.96 8.06 1.14
CA ALA A 167 -4.31 8.77 0.04
C ALA A 167 -3.15 9.63 0.54
N ALA A 168 -3.33 10.36 1.63
CA ALA A 168 -2.29 11.21 2.20
C ALA A 168 -1.08 10.39 2.68
N VAL A 169 -1.31 9.33 3.46
CA VAL A 169 -0.25 8.45 3.98
C VAL A 169 0.49 7.76 2.83
N ALA A 170 -0.23 7.28 1.81
CA ALA A 170 0.35 6.67 0.62
C ALA A 170 1.18 7.67 -0.21
N SER A 171 0.69 8.90 -0.38
CA SER A 171 1.39 9.97 -1.11
C SER A 171 2.73 10.31 -0.45
N HIS A 172 2.73 10.45 0.88
CA HIS A 172 3.96 10.74 1.62
C HIS A 172 4.91 9.54 1.62
N TYR A 173 4.40 8.31 1.77
CA TYR A 173 5.22 7.11 1.68
C TYR A 173 5.89 7.00 0.30
N ALA A 174 5.12 7.23 -0.76
CA ALA A 174 5.60 7.27 -2.13
C ALA A 174 6.72 8.31 -2.33
N GLY A 175 6.51 9.54 -1.85
CA GLY A 175 7.52 10.60 -1.92
C GLY A 175 8.80 10.26 -1.14
N ILE A 176 8.68 9.59 0.01
CA ILE A 176 9.85 9.10 0.77
C ILE A 176 10.60 8.05 -0.05
N MET A 177 9.89 7.07 -0.60
CA MET A 177 10.48 5.94 -1.33
C MET A 177 11.18 6.36 -2.62
N GLU A 178 10.75 7.44 -3.26
CA GLU A 178 11.42 7.95 -4.46
C GLU A 178 12.88 8.38 -4.21
N GLY A 179 13.18 8.83 -2.99
CA GLY A 179 14.56 9.14 -2.59
C GLY A 179 15.39 7.93 -2.14
N GLN A 180 14.86 6.71 -2.20
CA GLN A 180 15.54 5.52 -1.66
C GLN A 180 16.84 5.23 -2.39
N ALA A 181 16.82 5.21 -3.73
CA ALA A 181 18.01 4.93 -4.53
C ALA A 181 19.13 5.96 -4.29
N TRP A 182 18.77 7.24 -4.12
CA TRP A 182 19.72 8.28 -3.72
C TRP A 182 20.32 8.00 -2.34
N ARG A 183 19.50 7.68 -1.34
CA ARG A 183 19.99 7.36 0.03
C ARG A 183 20.92 6.16 0.02
N ASP A 184 20.57 5.12 -0.72
CA ASP A 184 21.34 3.89 -0.83
C ASP A 184 22.71 4.17 -1.48
N GLU A 185 22.74 4.83 -2.64
CA GLU A 185 23.99 5.20 -3.31
C GLU A 185 24.85 6.14 -2.46
N MET A 186 24.24 7.15 -1.83
CA MET A 186 24.94 8.09 -0.96
C MET A 186 25.56 7.42 0.26
N SER A 187 24.93 6.36 0.79
CA SER A 187 25.45 5.59 1.93
C SER A 187 26.70 4.77 1.59
N LEU A 188 26.84 4.38 0.32
CA LEU A 188 27.98 3.61 -0.19
C LEU A 188 29.14 4.50 -0.67
N ALA A 189 28.88 5.78 -0.91
CA ALA A 189 29.88 6.74 -1.40
C ALA A 189 30.97 7.01 -0.36
N THR A 190 32.22 6.76 -0.75
CA THR A 190 33.39 6.90 0.14
C THR A 190 34.18 8.18 -0.12
N THR A 191 33.97 8.82 -1.27
CA THR A 191 34.69 10.03 -1.69
C THR A 191 33.74 11.20 -1.98
N GLN A 192 34.26 12.43 -1.93
CA GLN A 192 33.46 13.62 -2.26
C GLN A 192 33.02 13.62 -3.73
N ALA A 193 33.88 13.19 -4.65
CA ALA A 193 33.56 13.15 -6.08
C ALA A 193 32.39 12.18 -6.38
N GLU A 194 32.31 11.05 -5.69
CA GLU A 194 31.16 10.13 -5.80
C GLU A 194 29.88 10.79 -5.29
N ARG A 195 29.93 11.47 -4.13
CA ARG A 195 28.77 12.16 -3.56
C ARG A 195 28.26 13.29 -4.46
N ASP A 196 29.16 14.04 -5.08
CA ASP A 196 28.82 15.10 -6.03
C ASP A 196 28.12 14.51 -7.26
N SER A 197 28.66 13.42 -7.82
CA SER A 197 28.05 12.73 -8.97
C SER A 197 26.68 12.14 -8.64
N ILE A 198 26.48 11.58 -7.44
CA ILE A 198 25.18 11.05 -6.99
C ILE A 198 24.19 12.21 -6.80
N THR A 199 24.61 13.31 -6.16
CA THR A 199 23.76 14.49 -5.98
C THR A 199 23.32 15.07 -7.31
N GLU A 200 24.22 15.14 -8.29
CA GLU A 200 23.88 15.62 -9.63
C GLU A 200 22.90 14.68 -10.36
N LYS A 201 23.13 13.36 -10.30
CA LYS A 201 22.23 12.33 -10.84
C LYS A 201 20.81 12.43 -10.29
N TYR A 202 20.67 12.71 -9.01
CA TYR A 202 19.39 12.79 -8.30
C TYR A 202 18.93 14.22 -8.00
N SER A 203 19.50 15.22 -8.68
CA SER A 203 19.20 16.64 -8.44
C SER A 203 17.71 16.97 -8.51
N TYR A 204 16.95 16.26 -9.35
CA TYR A 204 15.50 16.39 -9.48
C TYR A 204 14.72 16.10 -8.18
N LEU A 205 15.27 15.32 -7.25
CA LEU A 205 14.64 15.06 -5.95
C LEU A 205 14.60 16.29 -5.04
N PHE A 206 15.44 17.28 -5.32
CA PHE A 206 15.63 18.49 -4.52
C PHE A 206 15.06 19.75 -5.18
N ASP A 207 14.24 19.60 -6.22
CA ASP A 207 13.52 20.73 -6.80
C ASP A 207 12.38 21.16 -5.86
N ASP A 208 12.42 22.42 -5.40
CA ASP A 208 11.40 23.00 -4.53
C ASP A 208 10.00 23.05 -5.17
N ASN A 209 9.91 23.01 -6.50
CA ASN A 209 8.64 23.04 -7.25
C ASN A 209 8.10 21.64 -7.59
N ARG A 210 8.68 20.60 -6.99
CA ARG A 210 8.29 19.22 -7.26
C ARG A 210 6.86 18.96 -6.76
N PRO A 211 5.95 18.46 -7.62
CA PRO A 211 4.61 18.12 -7.17
C PRO A 211 4.66 16.94 -6.20
N ALA A 212 3.75 16.92 -5.23
CA ALA A 212 3.54 15.74 -4.40
C ALA A 212 3.06 14.57 -5.27
N THR A 213 3.46 13.34 -4.91
CA THR A 213 3.00 12.15 -5.62
C THR A 213 1.49 12.01 -5.49
N LYS A 214 0.78 12.04 -6.60
CA LYS A 214 -0.68 11.92 -6.57
C LYS A 214 -1.06 10.47 -6.44
N ILE A 215 -2.00 10.18 -5.54
CA ILE A 215 -2.51 8.83 -5.30
C ILE A 215 -3.85 8.67 -6.00
N ILE A 216 -3.98 7.55 -6.72
CA ILE A 216 -5.16 7.15 -7.47
C ILE A 216 -5.66 5.85 -6.85
N PHE A 217 -6.89 5.86 -6.39
CA PHE A 217 -7.65 4.65 -6.11
C PHE A 217 -8.23 4.14 -7.43
N LYS A 218 -8.03 2.87 -7.74
CA LYS A 218 -8.66 2.19 -8.86
C LYS A 218 -9.55 1.09 -8.31
N PHE A 219 -10.82 1.12 -8.69
CA PHE A 219 -11.75 0.09 -8.25
C PHE A 219 -12.00 -0.93 -9.37
N LEU A 220 -12.12 -2.18 -8.95
CA LEU A 220 -12.48 -3.30 -9.81
C LEU A 220 -14.00 -3.54 -9.74
N GLU A 221 -14.53 -4.31 -10.68
CA GLU A 221 -15.97 -4.63 -10.75
C GLU A 221 -16.48 -5.38 -9.50
N ASP A 222 -15.61 -6.11 -8.81
CA ASP A 222 -15.92 -6.80 -7.55
C ASP A 222 -15.85 -5.87 -6.31
N GLY A 223 -15.64 -4.56 -6.56
CA GLY A 223 -15.49 -3.53 -5.55
C GLY A 223 -14.10 -3.45 -4.92
N SER A 224 -13.17 -4.34 -5.27
CA SER A 224 -11.80 -4.32 -4.71
C SER A 224 -11.05 -3.07 -5.13
N MET A 225 -10.20 -2.56 -4.23
CA MET A 225 -9.53 -1.28 -4.38
C MET A 225 -8.03 -1.48 -4.53
N LEU A 226 -7.48 -0.91 -5.59
CA LEU A 226 -6.04 -0.82 -5.82
C LEU A 226 -5.58 0.62 -5.61
N ILE A 227 -4.39 0.78 -5.06
CA ILE A 227 -3.76 2.08 -4.87
C ILE A 227 -2.52 2.16 -5.75
N GLY A 228 -2.37 3.27 -6.47
CA GLY A 228 -1.19 3.55 -7.27
C GLY A 228 -0.87 5.04 -7.30
N GLY A 229 0.36 5.36 -7.71
CA GLY A 229 0.78 6.72 -8.00
C GLY A 229 0.51 7.08 -9.46
N ASP A 230 0.38 8.38 -9.74
CA ASP A 230 0.44 8.90 -11.11
C ASP A 230 1.84 8.73 -11.76
N ASN A 231 2.88 8.55 -10.94
CA ASN A 231 4.24 8.28 -11.39
C ASN A 231 4.46 6.78 -11.67
N PRO A 232 4.88 6.36 -12.88
CA PRO A 232 5.13 4.96 -13.23
C PRO A 232 6.16 4.24 -12.34
N THR A 233 7.10 4.95 -11.70
CA THR A 233 8.06 4.34 -10.75
C THR A 233 7.38 3.78 -9.49
N LEU A 234 6.20 4.30 -9.13
CA LEU A 234 5.40 3.75 -8.04
C LEU A 234 4.74 2.43 -8.42
N ASN A 235 4.39 2.27 -9.70
CA ASN A 235 3.74 1.07 -10.19
C ASN A 235 4.69 -0.12 -10.18
N ASP A 236 6.00 0.08 -10.32
CA ASP A 236 7.01 -0.99 -10.21
C ASP A 236 7.45 -1.24 -8.76
N THR A 237 7.39 -0.23 -7.88
CA THR A 237 7.63 -0.43 -6.44
C THR A 237 6.47 -1.16 -5.74
N LEU A 238 5.25 -1.06 -6.29
CA LEU A 238 4.07 -1.82 -5.86
C LEU A 238 3.81 -3.09 -6.71
N LYS A 239 4.62 -3.30 -7.77
CA LYS A 239 4.69 -4.53 -8.56
C LYS A 239 6.14 -5.00 -8.59
N GLY A 240 6.63 -5.50 -7.46
CA GLY A 240 8.04 -5.86 -7.32
C GLY A 240 8.60 -6.64 -8.52
N GLU A 241 9.72 -6.15 -9.07
CA GLU A 241 10.69 -6.93 -9.84
C GLU A 241 11.44 -7.93 -8.93
#